data_AF-A0A0H4TBP2-F1
#
_entry.id   AF-A0A0H4TBP2-F1
#
_cell.length_a   1.000
_cell.length_b   1.000
_cell.length_c   1.000
_cell.angle_alpha   90.00
_cell.angle_beta   90.00
_cell.angle_gamma   90.00
#
_symmetry.space_group_name_H-M   'P 1'
#
loop_
_entity.id
_entity.type
_entity.pdbx_description
1 polymer ?
#
loop_
_entity_poly.entity_id
_entity_poly.type
_entity_poly.pdbx_seq_one_letter_code
_entity_poly.pdbx_strand_id
1 'polypeptide(L)'
;MGQKTNPVGFRVGVIRGWDSNWYENKSYALKLKEDEKLRDYVRNRLKKAGISRIVIDRTSKNIIITVNTSAKLQKILPISFQEECLSGEQ
;
A
#
# COMPACT_ATOMS: atom_id res chain seq x y z
N MET A 1 -7.90 35.83 -4.14
CA MET A 1 -7.39 34.51 -4.57
C MET A 1 -7.96 33.46 -3.63
N GLY A 2 -8.64 32.43 -4.15
CA GLY A 2 -9.26 31.37 -3.35
C GLY A 2 -8.37 30.12 -3.25
N GLN A 3 -8.32 29.53 -2.06
CA GLN A 3 -7.61 28.26 -1.83
C GLN A 3 -8.31 27.13 -2.61
N LYS A 4 -7.56 26.42 -3.46
CA LYS A 4 -8.09 25.29 -4.23
C LYS A 4 -7.73 23.98 -3.57
N THR A 5 -8.72 23.12 -3.37
CA THR A 5 -8.55 21.77 -2.81
C THR A 5 -7.88 20.84 -3.81
N ASN A 6 -7.13 19.84 -3.30
CA ASN A 6 -6.59 18.78 -4.13
C ASN A 6 -7.74 18.02 -4.84
N PRO A 7 -7.77 17.98 -6.18
CA PRO A 7 -8.84 17.33 -6.92
C PRO A 7 -8.87 15.82 -6.73
N VAL A 8 -7.75 15.19 -6.35
CA VAL A 8 -7.71 13.76 -6.04
C VAL A 8 -8.53 13.50 -4.78
N GLY A 9 -8.20 14.19 -3.68
CA GLY A 9 -8.90 14.06 -2.40
C GLY A 9 -10.38 14.42 -2.50
N PHE A 10 -10.71 15.47 -3.25
CA PHE A 10 -12.10 15.88 -3.47
C PHE A 10 -12.97 14.80 -4.15
N ARG A 11 -12.36 13.87 -4.90
CA ARG A 11 -13.07 12.82 -5.66
C ARG A 11 -12.94 11.43 -5.06
N VAL A 12 -12.24 11.28 -3.93
CA VAL A 12 -12.16 10.00 -3.20
C VAL A 12 -13.54 9.68 -2.63
N GLY A 13 -14.01 8.44 -2.83
CA GLY A 13 -15.31 7.97 -2.35
C GLY A 13 -16.48 8.19 -3.30
N VAL A 14 -16.36 9.07 -4.30
CA VAL A 14 -17.39 9.27 -5.34
C VAL A 14 -17.00 8.57 -6.65
N ILE A 15 -15.83 8.92 -7.20
CA ILE A 15 -15.37 8.41 -8.51
C ILE A 15 -14.07 7.62 -8.36
N ARG A 16 -13.21 7.99 -7.41
CA ARG A 16 -11.94 7.30 -7.13
C ARG A 16 -12.02 6.47 -5.86
N GLY A 17 -11.56 5.23 -5.93
CA GLY A 17 -11.32 4.37 -4.77
C GLY A 17 -10.03 4.69 -4.02
N TRP A 18 -9.91 4.10 -2.83
CA TRP A 18 -8.76 4.27 -1.94
C TRP A 18 -7.55 3.44 -2.39
N ASP A 19 -6.36 3.88 -1.97
CA ASP A 19 -5.11 3.17 -2.21
C ASP A 19 -4.80 2.12 -1.13
N SER A 20 -5.48 2.18 0.01
CA SER A 20 -5.44 1.14 1.05
C SER A 20 -6.87 0.75 1.38
N ASN A 21 -7.28 -0.48 1.03
CA ASN A 21 -8.60 -1.01 1.40
C ASN A 21 -8.43 -2.08 2.48
N TRP A 22 -8.57 -1.66 3.73
CA TRP A 22 -8.61 -2.57 4.87
C TRP A 22 -9.28 -1.89 6.04
N TYR A 23 -9.73 -2.69 7.00
CA TYR A 23 -10.41 -2.22 8.20
C TYR A 23 -9.76 -2.85 9.44
N GLU A 24 -9.59 -2.07 10.50
CA GLU A 24 -9.09 -2.53 11.80
C GLU A 24 -9.73 -1.71 12.92
N ASN A 25 -10.07 -2.38 14.03
CA ASN A 25 -10.75 -1.73 15.16
C ASN A 25 -9.78 -1.20 16.21
N LYS A 26 -8.84 -2.05 16.68
CA LYS A 26 -8.02 -1.72 17.86
C LYS A 26 -6.62 -1.22 17.50
N SER A 27 -6.02 -1.79 16.46
CA SER A 27 -4.60 -1.57 16.13
C SER A 27 -4.41 -0.79 14.82
N TYR A 28 -5.27 0.19 14.54
CA TYR A 28 -5.21 0.96 13.30
C TYR A 28 -3.88 1.70 13.11
N ALA A 29 -3.38 2.37 14.17
CA ALA A 29 -2.15 3.15 14.10
C ALA A 29 -0.91 2.30 13.79
N LEU A 30 -0.82 1.09 14.36
CA LEU A 30 0.29 0.17 14.09
C LEU A 30 0.27 -0.30 12.64
N LYS A 31 -0.90 -0.71 12.14
CA LYS A 31 -1.07 -1.13 10.74
C LYS A 31 -0.80 0.00 9.75
N LEU A 32 -1.16 1.23 10.09
CA LEU A 32 -0.86 2.40 9.26
C LEU A 32 0.66 2.63 9.13
N LYS A 33 1.39 2.49 10.24
CA LYS A 33 2.86 2.60 10.25
C LYS A 33 3.53 1.48 9.46
N GLU A 34 2.99 0.28 9.50
CA GLU A 34 3.43 -0.83 8.64
C GLU A 34 3.18 -0.53 7.15
N ASP A 35 2.01 0.00 6.79
CA ASP A 35 1.68 0.37 5.40
C ASP A 35 2.68 1.40 4.85
N GLU A 36 3.09 2.38 5.66
CA GLU A 36 4.11 3.37 5.27
C GLU A 36 5.47 2.67 4.99
N LYS A 37 5.92 1.81 5.91
CA LYS A 37 7.14 1.01 5.73
C LYS A 37 7.09 0.13 4.48
N LEU A 38 5.95 -0.52 4.22
CA LEU A 38 5.76 -1.36 3.03
C LEU A 38 5.86 -0.54 1.75
N ARG A 39 5.23 0.64 1.70
CA ARG A 39 5.31 1.52 0.52
C ARG A 39 6.73 1.99 0.26
N ASP A 40 7.45 2.36 1.31
CA ASP A 40 8.85 2.78 1.19
C ASP A 40 9.75 1.63 0.77
N TYR A 41 9.52 0.42 1.29
CA TYR A 41 10.22 -0.79 0.87
C TYR A 41 10.03 -1.08 -0.62
N VAL A 42 8.78 -1.06 -1.10
CA VAL A 42 8.43 -1.30 -2.50
C VAL A 42 9.07 -0.25 -3.40
N ARG A 43 8.96 1.04 -3.03
CA ARG A 43 9.57 2.16 -3.78
C ARG A 43 11.10 2.03 -3.83
N ASN A 44 11.74 1.62 -2.73
CA ASN A 44 13.20 1.47 -2.68
C ASN A 44 13.70 0.27 -3.47
N ARG A 45 12.95 -0.84 -3.50
CA ARG A 45 13.34 -2.05 -4.22
C ARG A 45 13.12 -1.91 -5.73
N LEU A 46 12.06 -1.20 -6.14
CA LEU A 46 11.63 -1.06 -7.52
C LEU A 46 11.86 0.36 -8.08
N LYS A 47 12.96 1.03 -7.68
CA LYS A 47 13.29 2.40 -8.14
C LYS A 47 13.31 2.57 -9.65
N LYS A 48 13.73 1.54 -10.38
CA LYS A 48 13.85 1.56 -11.85
C LYS A 48 12.53 1.28 -12.58
N ALA A 49 11.48 0.85 -11.88
CA ALA A 49 10.25 0.34 -12.51
C ALA A 49 9.26 1.43 -12.94
N GLY A 50 9.41 2.68 -12.48
CA GLY A 50 8.43 3.73 -12.80
C GLY A 50 7.04 3.41 -12.25
N ILE A 51 6.93 3.33 -10.92
CA ILE A 51 5.69 2.97 -10.22
C ILE A 51 4.69 4.13 -10.33
N SER A 52 3.47 3.84 -10.80
CA SER A 52 2.38 4.80 -10.91
C SER A 52 1.46 4.78 -9.70
N ARG A 53 1.08 3.58 -9.21
CA ARG A 53 0.15 3.42 -8.09
C ARG A 53 0.49 2.16 -7.29
N ILE A 54 0.32 2.23 -5.98
CA ILE A 54 0.44 1.08 -5.07
C ILE A 54 -0.89 0.96 -4.35
N VAL A 55 -1.57 -0.16 -4.53
CA VAL A 55 -2.81 -0.49 -3.83
C VAL A 55 -2.51 -1.60 -2.82
N ILE A 56 -2.95 -1.41 -1.57
CA ILE A 56 -2.75 -2.35 -0.48
C ILE A 56 -4.12 -2.84 -0.01
N ASP A 57 -4.37 -4.13 -0.18
CA ASP A 57 -5.56 -4.78 0.34
C ASP A 57 -5.13 -5.75 1.45
N ARG A 58 -5.71 -5.61 2.64
CA ARG A 58 -5.43 -6.52 3.76
C ARG A 58 -6.65 -7.36 4.07
N THR A 59 -6.46 -8.68 4.03
CA THR A 59 -7.37 -9.68 4.59
C THR A 59 -6.81 -10.14 5.94
N SER A 60 -7.62 -10.80 6.78
CA SER A 60 -7.19 -11.22 8.13
C SER A 60 -5.92 -12.07 8.18
N LYS A 61 -5.57 -12.77 7.09
CA LYS A 61 -4.37 -13.62 7.01
C LYS A 61 -3.33 -13.15 5.97
N ASN A 62 -3.78 -12.42 4.96
CA ASN A 62 -2.97 -12.14 3.77
C ASN A 62 -2.94 -10.65 3.47
N ILE A 63 -1.78 -10.17 3.06
CA ILE A 63 -1.60 -8.81 2.56
C ILE A 63 -1.33 -8.91 1.05
N ILE A 64 -2.18 -8.27 0.27
CA ILE A 64 -2.06 -8.22 -1.19
C ILE A 64 -1.60 -6.82 -1.56
N ILE A 65 -0.46 -6.76 -2.25
CA ILE A 65 0.10 -5.49 -2.73
C ILE A 65 0.04 -5.52 -4.25
N THR A 66 -0.81 -4.66 -4.82
CA THR A 66 -0.92 -4.48 -6.26
C THR A 66 -0.13 -3.24 -6.68
N VAL A 67 0.88 -3.44 -7.52
CA VAL A 67 1.73 -2.35 -8.02
C VAL A 67 1.43 -2.12 -9.49
N ASN A 68 0.93 -0.92 -9.79
CA ASN A 68 0.72 -0.49 -11.17
C ASN A 68 2.01 0.18 -11.65
N THR A 69 2.68 -0.48 -12.59
CA THR A 69 3.98 -0.07 -13.13
C THR A 69 3.88 0.12 -14.63
N SER A 70 4.61 1.12 -15.16
CA SER A 70 4.70 1.32 -16.62
C SER A 70 5.66 0.33 -17.27
N ALA A 71 6.68 -0.14 -16.55
CA ALA A 71 7.67 -1.07 -17.06
C ALA A 71 7.29 -2.52 -16.74
N LYS A 72 7.43 -3.41 -17.73
CA LYS A 72 7.25 -4.85 -17.57
C LYS A 72 8.34 -5.41 -16.66
N LEU A 73 7.96 -5.85 -15.47
CA LEU A 73 8.88 -6.51 -14.54
C LEU A 73 9.16 -7.92 -15.04
N GLN A 74 10.42 -8.24 -15.34
CA GLN A 74 10.79 -9.54 -15.92
C GLN A 74 10.96 -10.69 -14.90
N LYS A 75 10.87 -10.43 -13.59
CA LYS A 75 10.76 -11.47 -12.57
C LYS A 75 10.48 -10.81 -11.22
N ILE A 76 9.27 -10.97 -10.70
CA ILE A 76 9.07 -10.94 -9.25
C ILE A 76 9.27 -12.40 -8.83
N LEU A 77 10.47 -12.76 -8.38
CA LEU A 77 10.65 -14.01 -7.63
C LEU A 77 9.63 -14.03 -6.48
N PRO A 78 9.10 -15.19 -6.09
CA PRO A 78 8.05 -15.26 -5.08
C PRO A 78 8.52 -14.50 -3.85
N ILE A 79 7.85 -13.38 -3.54
CA ILE A 79 8.05 -12.67 -2.29
C ILE A 79 7.33 -13.56 -1.27
N SER A 80 8.03 -14.58 -0.79
CA SER A 80 7.63 -15.36 0.37
C SER A 80 7.78 -14.45 1.59
N PHE A 81 6.78 -13.61 1.82
CA PHE A 81 6.55 -12.97 3.11
C PHE A 81 5.86 -14.02 4.00
N GLN A 82 6.61 -15.05 4.41
CA GLN A 82 6.15 -15.96 5.45
C GLN A 82 6.22 -15.20 6.78
N GLU A 83 5.05 -14.89 7.31
CA GLU A 83 4.75 -14.73 8.74
C GLU A 83 5.90 -14.22 9.64
N GLU A 84 6.24 -12.93 9.56
CA GLU A 84 7.04 -12.25 10.60
C GLU A 84 6.23 -11.17 11.36
N CYS A 85 4.90 -11.29 11.42
CA CYS A 85 4.07 -10.39 12.23
C CYS A 85 3.20 -11.10 13.29
N LEU A 86 3.37 -12.42 13.50
CA LEU A 86 2.65 -13.16 14.56
C LEU A 86 3.54 -13.54 15.77
N SER A 87 4.76 -13.02 15.87
CA SER A 87 5.61 -13.25 17.05
C SER A 87 6.40 -12.01 17.45
N GLY A 88 6.14 -11.50 18.65
CA GLY A 88 6.82 -10.35 19.27
C GLY A 88 5.79 -9.34 19.77
N GLU A 89 5.13 -9.61 20.90
CA GLU A 89 5.53 -9.04 22.21
C GLU A 89 5.53 -7.50 22.12
N GLN A 90 4.54 -6.77 22.64
CA GLN A 90 3.79 -6.91 23.89
C GLN A 90 2.33 -6.47 23.74
#